data_AF-A0A6A5GL62-F1
#
_entry.id   AF-A0A6A5GL62-F1
#
_cell.length_a   1.000
_cell.length_b   1.000
_cell.length_c   1.000
_cell.angle_alpha   90.00
_cell.angle_beta   90.00
_cell.angle_gamma   90.00
#
_symmetry.space_group_name_H-M   'P 1'
#
loop_
_entity.id
_entity.type
_entity.pdbx_description
1 polymer ?
#
loop_
_entity_poly.entity_id
_entity_poly.type
_entity_poly.pdbx_seq_one_letter_code
_entity_poly.pdbx_strand_id
1 'polypeptide(L)'
;MAGSNRYLVGIFGGVGAGKKLLSETLTRHLRDPRIEIFHTFHKTPPPAHLDYRIYIDRPFDKLLEKYVLNLPVKSLIDKKVLEENLKEFRRFHMENVVLQKVLADFWFTGEAEDDKIHQLAMEIMRKRRNFDEEENVRIYLEANHGNGGKNHPDKLKARNSIIF
;
A
#
# COMPACT_ATOMS: atom_id res chain seq x y z
N MET A 1 -19.40 -22.31 -15.23
CA MET A 1 -18.97 -21.90 -13.86
C MET A 1 -19.37 -20.45 -13.72
N ALA A 2 -20.26 -20.14 -12.77
CA ALA A 2 -20.76 -18.78 -12.58
C ALA A 2 -19.60 -17.87 -12.15
N GLY A 3 -19.21 -16.94 -13.02
CA GLY A 3 -18.25 -15.90 -12.69
C GLY A 3 -18.79 -15.10 -11.50
N SER A 4 -17.97 -14.93 -10.48
CA SER A 4 -18.31 -14.07 -9.35
C SER A 4 -18.40 -12.63 -9.87
N ASN A 5 -19.61 -12.10 -10.07
CA ASN A 5 -19.95 -10.70 -10.36
C ASN A 5 -19.43 -9.77 -9.24
N ARG A 6 -18.11 -9.57 -9.19
CA ARG A 6 -17.45 -8.78 -8.16
C ARG A 6 -16.36 -7.94 -8.80
N TYR A 7 -16.43 -6.64 -8.55
CA TYR A 7 -15.40 -5.70 -8.95
C TYR A 7 -14.34 -5.60 -7.84
N LEU A 8 -13.13 -6.06 -8.12
CA LEU A 8 -12.03 -6.21 -7.16
C LEU A 8 -11.04 -5.04 -7.29
N VAL A 9 -10.97 -4.22 -6.25
CA VAL A 9 -10.07 -3.05 -6.17
C VAL A 9 -8.94 -3.34 -5.19
N GLY A 10 -7.69 -3.17 -5.61
CA GLY A 10 -6.53 -3.22 -4.72
C GLY A 10 -5.96 -1.82 -4.47
N ILE A 11 -5.85 -1.43 -3.21
CA ILE A 11 -5.18 -0.19 -2.80
C ILE A 11 -3.88 -0.55 -2.10
N PHE A 12 -2.79 -0.03 -2.65
CA PHE A 12 -1.43 -0.41 -2.32
C PHE A 12 -0.55 0.81 -2.05
N GLY A 13 0.63 0.57 -1.45
CA GLY A 13 1.60 1.64 -1.21
C GLY A 13 1.10 2.56 -0.11
N GLY A 14 1.97 3.01 0.79
CA GLY A 14 1.61 3.99 1.83
C GLY A 14 0.48 3.63 2.82
N VAL A 15 -0.21 2.49 2.66
CA VAL A 15 -1.37 2.03 3.46
C VAL A 15 -0.95 1.72 4.90
N GLY A 16 0.19 1.04 5.08
CA GLY A 16 0.94 0.88 6.33
C GLY A 16 0.13 0.98 7.64
N ALA A 17 0.56 1.87 8.54
CA ALA A 17 -0.11 2.14 9.82
C ALA A 17 -1.44 2.91 9.66
N GLY A 18 -1.65 3.57 8.52
CA GLY A 18 -2.84 4.37 8.21
C GLY A 18 -4.04 3.57 7.72
N LYS A 19 -3.92 2.23 7.58
CA LYS A 19 -4.95 1.36 7.01
C LYS A 19 -6.34 1.51 7.66
N LYS A 20 -6.37 1.70 8.99
CA LYS A 20 -7.61 1.84 9.76
C LYS A 20 -8.30 3.15 9.40
N LEU A 21 -7.56 4.25 9.46
CA LEU A 21 -8.06 5.58 9.09
C LEU A 21 -8.51 5.62 7.63
N LEU A 22 -7.70 5.09 6.72
CA LEU A 22 -8.03 5.00 5.30
C LEU A 22 -9.35 4.24 5.08
N SER A 23 -9.51 3.09 5.73
CA SER A 23 -10.75 2.32 5.64
C SER A 23 -11.95 3.07 6.19
N GLU A 24 -11.83 3.68 7.36
CA GLU A 24 -12.93 4.42 7.98
C GLU A 24 -13.38 5.60 7.11
N THR A 25 -12.43 6.38 6.59
CA THR A 25 -12.73 7.52 5.72
C THR A 25 -13.30 7.06 4.37
N LEU A 26 -12.77 5.99 3.77
CA LEU A 26 -13.35 5.41 2.54
C LEU A 26 -14.79 4.95 2.76
N THR A 27 -15.08 4.25 3.86
CA THR A 27 -16.45 3.83 4.20
C THR A 27 -17.39 5.04 4.32
N ARG A 28 -16.93 6.13 4.93
CA ARG A 28 -17.72 7.37 5.08
C ARG A 28 -18.02 8.07 3.77
N HIS A 29 -17.13 8.01 2.78
CA HIS A 29 -17.36 8.64 1.47
C HIS A 29 -18.15 7.76 0.51
N LEU A 30 -17.93 6.44 0.56
CA LEU A 30 -18.55 5.51 -0.39
C LEU A 30 -20.00 5.20 -0.04
N ARG A 31 -20.34 5.09 1.25
CA ARG A 31 -21.71 4.90 1.81
C ARG A 31 -22.63 3.94 1.01
N ASP A 32 -22.09 2.88 0.44
CA ASP A 32 -22.85 1.89 -0.31
C ASP A 32 -22.68 0.51 0.33
N PRO A 33 -23.79 -0.17 0.70
CA PRO A 33 -23.74 -1.48 1.37
C PRO A 33 -23.17 -2.61 0.49
N ARG A 34 -23.06 -2.41 -0.83
CA ARG A 34 -22.45 -3.37 -1.77
C ARG A 34 -20.92 -3.28 -1.79
N ILE A 35 -20.34 -2.28 -1.11
CA ILE A 35 -18.91 -2.06 -1.03
C ILE A 35 -18.37 -2.64 0.28
N GLU A 36 -17.54 -3.67 0.16
CA GLU A 36 -16.85 -4.32 1.28
C GLU A 36 -15.37 -3.92 1.28
N ILE A 37 -14.85 -3.41 2.40
CA ILE A 37 -13.42 -3.06 2.56
C ILE A 37 -12.73 -4.09 3.44
N PHE A 38 -11.65 -4.69 2.93
CA PHE A 38 -10.85 -5.71 3.59
C PHE A 38 -9.45 -5.17 3.89
N HIS A 39 -8.98 -5.36 5.13
CA HIS A 39 -7.58 -5.12 5.49
C HIS A 39 -6.87 -6.48 5.37
N THR A 40 -5.99 -6.67 4.38
CA THR A 40 -5.32 -7.96 4.12
C THR A 40 -4.69 -8.56 5.38
N PHE A 41 -4.54 -9.88 5.59
CA PHE A 41 -5.27 -11.11 5.26
C PHE A 41 -4.65 -12.13 6.23
N HIS A 42 -5.25 -12.35 7.41
CA HIS A 42 -4.74 -13.41 8.31
C HIS A 42 -5.38 -14.78 8.02
N LYS A 43 -6.35 -14.88 7.09
CA LYS A 43 -7.10 -16.13 6.86
C LYS A 43 -7.50 -16.44 5.41
N THR A 44 -7.12 -15.65 4.41
CA THR A 44 -7.52 -15.92 3.01
C THR A 44 -6.41 -15.47 2.06
N PRO A 45 -6.09 -16.22 0.99
CA PRO A 45 -5.13 -15.76 0.01
C PRO A 45 -5.66 -14.49 -0.68
N PRO A 46 -4.78 -13.53 -1.01
CA PRO A 46 -5.18 -12.39 -1.83
C PRO A 46 -5.79 -12.89 -3.15
N PRO A 47 -6.78 -12.16 -3.71
CA PRO A 47 -7.36 -12.53 -4.99
C PRO A 47 -6.27 -12.57 -6.06
N ALA A 48 -6.28 -13.63 -6.89
CA ALA A 48 -5.30 -13.82 -7.95
C ALA A 48 -5.39 -12.75 -9.07
N HIS A 49 -6.52 -12.07 -9.14
CA HIS A 49 -6.80 -11.00 -10.10
C HIS A 49 -7.41 -9.78 -9.39
N LEU A 50 -7.09 -8.60 -9.90
CA LEU A 50 -7.69 -7.33 -9.49
C LEU A 50 -8.08 -6.59 -10.75
N ASP A 51 -9.31 -6.09 -10.77
CA ASP A 51 -9.87 -5.32 -11.89
C ASP A 51 -9.37 -3.88 -11.88
N TYR A 52 -8.95 -3.38 -10.71
CA TYR A 52 -8.45 -2.02 -10.58
C TYR A 52 -7.41 -1.87 -9.47
N ARG A 53 -6.27 -1.27 -9.82
CA ARG A 53 -5.11 -1.13 -8.96
C ARG A 53 -4.82 0.33 -8.68
N ILE A 54 -4.78 0.68 -7.40
CA ILE A 54 -4.54 2.03 -6.93
C ILE A 54 -3.29 2.05 -6.07
N TYR A 55 -2.39 3.00 -6.32
CA TYR A 55 -1.14 3.15 -5.57
C TYR A 55 -1.06 4.50 -4.85
N ILE A 56 -0.86 4.47 -3.53
CA ILE A 56 -0.58 5.65 -2.71
C ILE A 56 0.93 5.81 -2.60
N ASP A 57 1.45 6.77 -3.36
CA ASP A 57 2.88 7.02 -3.50
C ASP A 57 3.40 7.86 -2.35
N ARG A 58 4.23 7.24 -1.50
CA ARG A 58 4.97 7.99 -0.47
C ARG A 58 6.24 8.54 -1.09
N PRO A 59 6.48 9.86 -1.02
CA PRO A 59 7.66 10.47 -1.60
C PRO A 59 8.95 9.78 -1.14
N PHE A 60 9.82 9.46 -2.11
CA PHE A 60 11.10 8.79 -1.84
C PHE A 60 11.91 9.49 -0.76
N ASP A 61 12.02 10.82 -0.82
CA ASP A 61 12.80 11.60 0.14
C ASP A 61 12.29 11.43 1.57
N LYS A 62 10.96 11.40 1.77
CA LYS A 62 10.36 11.17 3.08
C LYS A 62 10.61 9.73 3.58
N LEU A 63 10.56 8.76 2.68
CA LEU A 63 10.87 7.37 3.02
C LEU A 63 12.36 7.20 3.39
N LEU A 64 13.24 7.88 2.65
CA LEU A 64 14.68 7.86 2.87
C LEU A 64 15.05 8.56 4.19
N GLU A 65 14.50 9.74 4.44
CA GLU A 65 14.68 10.48 5.69
C GLU A 65 14.30 9.61 6.88
N LYS A 66 13.09 9.02 6.86
CA LYS A 66 12.63 8.11 7.91
C LYS A 66 13.54 6.90 8.08
N TYR A 67 14.02 6.32 6.99
CA TYR A 67 14.95 5.19 7.04
C TYR A 67 16.27 5.58 7.71
N VAL A 68 16.88 6.70 7.31
CA VAL A 68 18.13 7.21 7.87
C VAL A 68 17.97 7.53 9.36
N LEU A 69 16.86 8.17 9.76
CA LEU A 69 16.57 8.47 11.17
C LEU A 69 16.42 7.22 12.04
N ASN A 70 16.06 6.08 11.45
CA ASN A 70 15.92 4.80 12.14
C ASN A 70 17.22 3.96 12.14
N LEU A 71 18.28 4.40 11.47
CA LEU A 71 19.55 3.69 11.47
C LEU A 71 20.27 3.84 12.83
N PRO A 72 21.00 2.80 13.28
CA PRO A 72 21.85 2.94 14.46
C PRO A 72 22.90 4.05 14.26
N VAL A 73 23.19 4.83 15.30
CA VAL A 73 24.18 5.92 15.26
C VAL A 73 25.55 5.42 14.74
N LYS A 74 25.96 4.21 15.11
CA LYS A 74 27.19 3.57 14.61
C LYS A 74 27.20 3.44 13.08
N SER A 75 26.06 3.14 12.48
CA SER A 75 25.89 3.04 11.03
C SER A 75 25.87 4.40 10.33
N LEU A 76 25.58 5.49 11.05
CA LEU A 76 25.61 6.86 10.51
C LEU A 76 27.03 7.44 10.49
N ILE A 77 27.86 7.06 11.47
CA ILE A 77 29.24 7.54 11.60
C ILE A 77 30.18 6.80 10.64
N ASP A 78 29.96 5.50 10.44
CA ASP A 78 30.72 4.71 9.46
C ASP A 78 30.21 4.97 8.04
N LYS A 79 31.01 5.71 7.26
CA LYS A 79 30.69 6.09 5.88
C LYS A 79 30.43 4.88 4.97
N LYS A 80 31.20 3.80 5.11
CA LYS A 80 31.07 2.63 4.25
C LYS A 80 29.77 1.88 4.54
N VAL A 81 29.46 1.70 5.83
CA VAL A 81 28.21 1.07 6.28
C VAL A 81 27.01 1.92 5.89
N LEU A 82 27.09 3.24 5.99
CA LEU A 82 26.03 4.14 5.53
C LEU A 82 25.79 4.00 4.02
N GLU A 83 26.85 3.99 3.20
CA GLU A 83 26.74 3.82 1.75
C GLU A 83 26.09 2.48 1.37
N GLU A 84 26.41 1.39 2.07
CA GLU A 84 25.80 0.08 1.86
C GLU A 84 24.30 0.08 2.18
N ASN A 85 23.90 0.66 3.33
CA ASN A 85 22.50 0.81 3.72
C ASN A 85 21.71 1.64 2.70
N LEU A 86 22.26 2.77 2.25
CA LEU A 86 21.61 3.64 1.26
C LEU A 86 21.47 2.95 -0.10
N LYS A 87 22.47 2.17 -0.53
CA LYS A 87 22.38 1.37 -1.77
C LYS A 87 21.30 0.29 -1.67
N GLU A 88 21.23 -0.41 -0.54
CA GLU A 88 20.21 -1.43 -0.31
C GLU A 88 18.80 -0.82 -0.32
N PHE A 89 18.62 0.32 0.36
CA PHE A 89 17.36 1.07 0.36
C PHE A 89 16.95 1.47 -1.07
N ARG A 90 17.86 2.07 -1.84
CA ARG A 90 17.60 2.46 -3.24
C ARG A 90 17.23 1.27 -4.10
N ARG A 91 17.97 0.16 -3.99
CA ARG A 91 17.69 -1.07 -4.73
C ARG A 91 16.29 -1.59 -4.41
N PHE A 92 15.95 -1.68 -3.13
CA PHE A 92 14.61 -2.11 -2.71
C PHE A 92 13.52 -1.20 -3.30
N HIS A 93 13.70 0.11 -3.22
CA HIS A 93 12.73 1.08 -3.74
C HIS A 93 12.53 0.96 -5.25
N MET A 94 13.61 0.85 -6.02
CA MET A 94 13.52 0.66 -7.47
C MET A 94 12.81 -0.66 -7.84
N GLU A 95 13.17 -1.76 -7.19
CA GLU A 95 12.65 -3.09 -7.51
C GLU A 95 11.19 -3.30 -7.07
N ASN A 96 10.80 -2.72 -5.92
CA ASN A 96 9.54 -3.07 -5.27
C ASN A 96 8.54 -1.91 -5.17
N VAL A 97 8.99 -0.65 -5.22
CA VAL A 97 8.11 0.53 -5.10
C VAL A 97 7.81 1.12 -6.49
N VAL A 98 8.85 1.45 -7.26
CA VAL A 98 8.67 2.07 -8.58
C VAL A 98 7.86 1.17 -9.52
N LEU A 99 8.13 -0.14 -9.50
CA LEU A 99 7.36 -1.10 -10.31
C LEU A 99 5.87 -1.08 -9.98
N GLN A 100 5.49 -0.91 -8.71
CA GLN A 100 4.09 -0.91 -8.29
C GLN A 100 3.36 0.34 -8.76
N LYS A 101 4.04 1.49 -8.75
CA LYS A 101 3.52 2.73 -9.35
C LYS A 101 3.28 2.56 -10.86
N VAL A 102 4.17 1.87 -11.56
CA VAL A 102 4.03 1.57 -12.99
C VAL A 102 2.86 0.62 -13.27
N LEU A 103 2.61 -0.35 -12.39
CA LEU A 103 1.55 -1.35 -12.54
C LEU A 103 0.17 -0.87 -12.04
N ALA A 104 0.07 0.35 -11.52
CA ALA A 104 -1.17 0.91 -11.02
C ALA A 104 -1.97 1.60 -12.12
N ASP A 105 -3.29 1.41 -12.11
CA ASP A 105 -4.21 2.11 -13.01
C ASP A 105 -4.42 3.57 -12.58
N PHE A 106 -4.26 3.85 -11.29
CA PHE A 106 -4.31 5.19 -10.70
C PHE A 106 -3.33 5.32 -9.53
N TRP A 107 -2.74 6.49 -9.39
CA TRP A 107 -1.87 6.78 -8.25
C TRP A 107 -1.94 8.25 -7.86
N PHE A 108 -1.68 8.52 -6.57
CA PHE A 108 -1.54 9.87 -6.04
C PHE A 108 -0.44 9.91 -4.99
N THR A 109 0.11 11.10 -4.73
CA THR A 109 1.21 11.29 -3.79
C THR A 109 0.74 11.68 -2.39
N GLY A 110 1.48 11.22 -1.38
CA GLY A 110 1.36 11.68 0.00
C GLY A 110 0.68 10.67 0.92
N GLU A 111 0.17 11.17 2.03
CA GLU A 111 -0.50 10.36 3.03
C GLU A 111 -2.01 10.28 2.75
N ALA A 112 -2.68 9.41 3.50
CA ALA A 112 -4.13 9.26 3.46
C ALA A 112 -4.78 10.46 4.17
N GLU A 113 -4.67 11.64 3.55
CA GLU A 113 -5.32 12.89 3.93
C GLU A 113 -6.76 12.90 3.40
N ASP A 114 -7.69 13.54 4.12
CA ASP A 114 -9.14 13.45 3.86
C ASP A 114 -9.51 13.81 2.40
N ASP A 115 -8.98 14.92 1.88
CA ASP A 115 -9.21 15.37 0.50
C ASP A 115 -8.76 14.35 -0.55
N LYS A 116 -7.63 13.68 -0.32
CA LYS A 116 -7.10 12.66 -1.23
C LYS A 116 -7.89 11.36 -1.12
N ILE A 117 -8.35 11.01 0.07
CA ILE A 117 -9.23 9.85 0.27
C ILE A 117 -10.60 10.11 -0.38
N HIS A 118 -11.08 11.35 -0.35
CA HIS A 118 -12.28 11.73 -1.09
C HIS A 118 -12.09 11.55 -2.60
N GLN A 119 -10.98 12.04 -3.17
CA GLN A 119 -10.64 11.82 -4.58
C GLN A 119 -10.56 10.33 -4.93
N LEU A 120 -9.93 9.54 -4.06
CA LEU A 120 -9.85 8.09 -4.19
C LEU A 120 -11.23 7.43 -4.21
N ALA A 121 -12.13 7.82 -3.30
CA ALA A 121 -13.50 7.31 -3.26
C ALA A 121 -14.27 7.67 -4.55
N MET A 122 -14.13 8.92 -5.02
CA MET A 122 -14.75 9.37 -6.26
C MET A 122 -14.22 8.61 -7.49
N GLU A 123 -12.92 8.31 -7.52
CA GLU A 123 -12.31 7.53 -8.60
C GLU A 123 -12.84 6.08 -8.61
N ILE A 124 -12.94 5.44 -7.45
CA ILE A 124 -13.53 4.09 -7.31
C ILE A 124 -14.98 4.09 -7.81
N MET A 125 -15.79 5.08 -7.41
CA MET A 125 -17.18 5.20 -7.85
C MET A 125 -17.29 5.52 -9.35
N ARG A 126 -16.36 6.31 -9.90
CA ARG A 126 -16.31 6.59 -11.34
C ARG A 126 -16.00 5.33 -12.14
N LYS A 127 -15.03 4.53 -11.69
CA LYS A 127 -14.66 3.29 -12.38
C LYS A 127 -15.76 2.24 -12.26
N ARG A 128 -16.39 2.13 -11.09
CA ARG A 128 -17.56 1.25 -10.88
C ARG A 128 -18.70 1.53 -11.85
N ARG A 129 -18.97 2.79 -12.21
CA ARG A 129 -20.04 3.14 -13.17
C ARG A 129 -19.85 2.52 -14.57
N ASN A 130 -18.65 2.05 -14.89
CA ASN A 130 -18.37 1.35 -16.14
C ASN A 130 -18.58 -0.18 -16.02
N PHE A 131 -18.99 -0.66 -14.84
CA PHE A 131 -19.33 -2.04 -14.52
C PHE A 131 -20.81 -2.15 -14.16
N ASP A 132 -21.34 -3.38 -14.14
CA ASP A 132 -22.75 -3.65 -13.86
C ASP A 132 -23.12 -3.18 -12.44
N GLU A 133 -24.24 -2.43 -12.33
CA GLU A 133 -24.67 -1.78 -11.08
C GLU A 133 -24.98 -2.79 -9.96
N GLU A 134 -25.30 -4.03 -10.32
CA GLU A 134 -25.60 -5.12 -9.39
C GLU A 134 -24.35 -5.78 -8.78
N GLU A 135 -23.14 -5.45 -9.25
CA GLU A 135 -21.91 -6.07 -8.75
C GLU A 135 -21.49 -5.55 -7.37
N ASN A 136 -21.05 -6.50 -6.52
CA ASN A 136 -20.46 -6.16 -5.24
C ASN A 136 -19.01 -5.70 -5.45
N VAL A 137 -18.61 -4.60 -4.82
CA VAL A 137 -17.24 -4.09 -4.90
C VAL A 137 -16.47 -4.56 -3.68
N ARG A 138 -15.29 -5.13 -3.90
CA ARG A 138 -14.39 -5.53 -2.82
C ARG A 138 -13.09 -4.75 -2.91
N ILE A 139 -12.84 -3.95 -1.87
CA ILE A 139 -11.65 -3.12 -1.77
C ILE A 139 -10.67 -3.80 -0.83
N TYR A 140 -9.48 -4.12 -1.31
CA TYR A 140 -8.40 -4.73 -0.54
C TYR A 140 -7.35 -3.68 -0.22
N LEU A 141 -7.19 -3.36 1.06
CA LEU A 141 -6.14 -2.48 1.56
C LEU A 141 -4.91 -3.32 1.91
N GLU A 142 -3.84 -3.16 1.12
CA GLU A 142 -2.64 -3.97 1.28
C GLU A 142 -1.36 -3.14 1.43
N ALA A 143 -0.58 -3.47 2.45
CA ALA A 143 0.71 -2.82 2.67
C ALA A 143 1.85 -3.42 1.81
N ASN A 144 1.72 -4.68 1.36
CA ASN A 144 2.81 -5.49 0.80
C ASN A 144 2.49 -6.13 -0.57
N HIS A 145 1.54 -5.60 -1.33
CA HIS A 145 1.42 -5.84 -2.79
C HIS A 145 1.20 -7.30 -3.25
N GLY A 146 0.43 -8.11 -2.53
CA GLY A 146 0.16 -9.52 -2.78
C GLY A 146 1.33 -10.44 -2.40
N ASN A 147 2.50 -9.89 -2.11
CA ASN A 147 3.71 -10.62 -1.79
C ASN A 147 3.86 -10.69 -0.28
N GLY A 148 3.28 -11.74 0.31
CA GLY A 148 3.49 -12.09 1.71
C GLY A 148 4.99 -12.31 1.97
N GLY A 149 5.70 -11.31 2.52
CA GLY A 149 7.05 -11.51 3.05
C GLY A 149 8.04 -10.35 2.95
N LYS A 150 7.82 -9.34 2.09
CA LYS A 150 8.80 -8.24 1.95
C LYS A 150 8.27 -6.95 2.56
N ASN A 151 8.70 -6.65 3.78
CA ASN A 151 8.49 -5.34 4.37
C ASN A 151 9.49 -4.35 3.80
N HIS A 152 9.04 -3.12 3.53
CA HIS A 152 9.94 -2.04 3.16
C HIS A 152 10.97 -1.81 4.28
N PRO A 153 12.26 -1.56 3.95
CA PRO A 153 13.33 -1.44 4.92
C PRO A 153 13.16 -0.26 5.90
N ASP A 154 12.24 0.67 5.67
CA ASP A 154 11.83 1.68 6.66
C ASP A 154 11.19 1.06 7.92
N LYS A 155 10.72 -0.20 7.83
CA LYS A 155 10.32 -1.05 8.94
C LYS A 155 11.48 -1.96 9.36
N LEU A 156 12.67 -1.41 9.57
CA LEU A 156 13.75 -2.14 10.23
C LEU A 156 13.15 -2.83 11.47
N LYS A 157 13.14 -4.17 11.48
CA LYS A 157 12.87 -4.91 12.71
C LYS A 157 13.85 -4.35 13.74
N ALA A 158 13.35 -3.95 14.90
CA ALA A 158 14.21 -3.63 16.02
C ALA A 158 15.22 -4.78 16.14
N ARG A 159 16.52 -4.48 16.02
CA ARG A 159 17.64 -5.44 16.10
C ARG A 159 17.78 -6.09 17.49
N ASN A 160 16.70 -6.07 18.29
CA ASN A 160 16.57 -6.64 19.62
C ASN A 160 15.57 -7.81 19.68
N SER A 161 15.39 -8.55 18.58
CA SER A 161 15.01 -9.96 18.71
C SER A 161 16.31 -10.76 18.84
N ILE A 162 16.87 -10.77 20.06
CA ILE A 162 17.89 -11.74 20.48
C ILE A 162 17.32 -13.13 20.24
N ILE A 163 18.00 -13.99 19.48
CA ILE A 163 17.98 -15.43 19.72
C ILE A 163 19.42 -15.93 19.50
N PHE A 164 19.87 -16.72 20.47
CA PHE A 164 21.06 -17.58 20.46
C PHE A 164 21.05 -18.58 19.29
#